data_AF-A0A2I0VND2-F1
#
_entry.id   AF-A0A2I0VND2-F1
#
_cell.length_a   1.000
_cell.length_b   1.000
_cell.length_c   1.000
_cell.angle_alpha   90.00
_cell.angle_beta   90.00
_cell.angle_gamma   90.00
#
_symmetry.space_group_name_H-M   'P 1'
#
loop_
_entity.id
_entity.type
_entity.pdbx_description
1 polymer ?
#
loop_
_entity_poly.entity_id
_entity_poly.type
_entity_poly.pdbx_seq_one_letter_code
_entity_poly.pdbx_strand_id
1 'polypeptide(L)'
;MNGKRGMHYVGWKTLCKTKASGGLNFHSAVSRSGPLKARLSWRFLQNKDSLLYQVISAKYGNNLWDATNRRGSSIVSKILLEGAQ
;
A
#
# COMPACT_ATOMS: atom_id res chain seq x y z
N MET A 1 26.57 11.61 -36.04
CA MET A 1 25.39 11.84 -35.18
C MET A 1 25.02 10.52 -34.50
N ASN A 2 25.63 10.24 -33.34
CA ASN A 2 25.47 8.95 -32.66
C ASN A 2 24.13 8.90 -31.91
N GLY A 3 23.12 8.33 -32.57
CA GLY A 3 21.87 7.94 -31.94
C GLY A 3 22.08 6.79 -30.97
N LYS A 4 22.31 7.11 -29.69
CA LYS A 4 22.14 6.14 -28.60
C LYS A 4 20.62 5.93 -28.40
N ARG A 5 19.99 5.15 -29.27
CA ARG A 5 18.58 4.73 -29.16
C ARG A 5 18.42 3.63 -28.10
N GLY A 6 18.83 3.92 -26.87
CA GLY A 6 18.58 3.05 -25.71
C GLY A 6 17.29 3.44 -25.01
N MET A 7 16.72 2.54 -24.20
CA MET A 7 15.62 2.90 -23.31
C MET A 7 16.04 4.02 -22.36
N HIS A 8 15.36 5.16 -22.41
CA HIS A 8 15.56 6.25 -21.48
C HIS A 8 14.63 6.06 -20.27
N TYR A 9 15.18 5.60 -19.16
CA TYR A 9 14.42 5.47 -17.91
C TYR A 9 14.11 6.85 -17.35
N VAL A 10 12.83 7.09 -17.09
CA VAL A 10 12.35 8.32 -16.44
C VAL A 10 11.98 8.00 -14.99
N GLY A 11 12.44 8.82 -14.05
CA GLY A 11 12.15 8.61 -12.63
C GLY A 11 10.65 8.71 -12.32
N TRP A 12 10.16 7.85 -11.42
CA TRP A 12 8.74 7.76 -11.05
C TRP A 12 8.14 9.12 -10.59
N LYS A 13 8.94 9.94 -9.89
CA LYS A 13 8.54 11.29 -9.48
C LYS A 13 8.16 12.18 -10.68
N THR A 14 8.89 12.06 -11.79
CA THR A 14 8.62 12.82 -13.03
C THR A 14 7.36 12.30 -13.71
N LEU A 15 7.17 10.97 -13.76
CA LEU A 15 5.96 10.36 -14.32
C LEU A 15 4.68 10.80 -13.57
N CYS A 16 4.77 11.00 -12.25
CA CYS A 16 3.64 11.45 -11.44
C CYS A 16 3.28 12.93 -11.62
N LYS A 17 4.13 13.74 -12.26
CA LYS A 17 3.83 15.15 -12.54
C LYS A 17 2.75 15.26 -13.60
N THR A 18 2.12 16.43 -13.69
CA THR A 18 1.11 16.68 -14.73
C THR A 18 1.75 16.72 -16.12
N LYS A 19 0.97 16.41 -17.16
CA LYS A 19 1.43 16.51 -18.56
C LYS A 19 1.91 17.91 -18.93
N ALA A 20 1.28 18.96 -18.39
CA ALA A 20 1.72 20.35 -18.56
C ALA A 20 3.10 20.63 -17.95
N SER A 21 3.46 19.92 -16.87
CA SER A 21 4.78 20.01 -16.21
C SER A 21 5.79 18.95 -16.68
N GLY A 22 5.55 18.30 -17.82
CA GLY A 22 6.45 17.31 -18.41
C GLY A 22 6.37 15.90 -17.81
N GLY A 23 5.28 15.57 -17.12
CA GLY A 23 4.99 14.22 -16.59
C GLY A 23 3.90 13.48 -17.35
N LEU A 24 3.41 12.37 -16.78
CA LEU A 24 2.38 11.50 -17.37
C LEU A 24 1.04 11.51 -16.60
N ASN A 25 0.88 12.38 -15.60
CA ASN A 25 -0.26 12.40 -14.66
C ASN A 25 -0.46 11.06 -13.92
N PHE A 26 0.60 10.28 -13.70
CA PHE A 26 0.46 9.05 -12.92
C PHE A 26 0.22 9.38 -11.45
N HIS A 27 -0.54 8.53 -10.77
CA HIS A 27 -0.72 8.67 -9.33
C HIS A 27 0.52 8.19 -8.59
N SER A 28 1.04 9.02 -7.69
CA SER A 28 2.14 8.62 -6.82
C SER A 28 1.67 7.52 -5.87
N ALA A 29 2.34 6.36 -5.92
CA ALA A 29 2.09 5.24 -5.03
C ALA A 29 2.17 5.65 -3.56
N VAL A 30 3.10 6.55 -3.21
CA VAL A 30 3.25 7.10 -1.86
C VAL A 30 2.00 7.89 -1.48
N SER A 31 1.53 8.79 -2.35
CA SER A 31 0.32 9.58 -2.09
C SER A 31 -0.94 8.73 -1.96
N ARG A 32 -1.03 7.64 -2.73
CA ARG A 32 -2.20 6.75 -2.74
C ARG A 32 -2.15 5.70 -1.63
N SER A 33 -0.99 5.49 -1.00
CA SER A 33 -0.80 4.46 0.01
C SER A 33 -1.72 4.65 1.22
N GLY A 34 -1.88 5.87 1.73
CA GLY A 34 -2.77 6.16 2.86
C GLY A 34 -4.23 5.76 2.61
N PRO A 35 -4.90 6.33 1.59
CA PRO A 35 -6.29 5.97 1.26
C PRO A 35 -6.49 4.48 0.94
N LEU A 36 -5.50 3.83 0.31
CA LEU A 36 -5.55 2.40 0.02
C LEU A 36 -5.46 1.56 1.29
N LYS A 37 -4.58 1.94 2.24
CA LYS A 37 -4.51 1.30 3.57
C LYS A 37 -5.84 1.44 4.29
N ALA A 38 -6.40 2.63 4.36
CA ALA A 38 -7.69 2.87 5.01
C ALA A 38 -8.83 2.05 4.39
N ARG A 39 -8.92 2.02 3.05
CA ARG A 39 -9.90 1.18 2.35
C ARG A 39 -9.69 -0.31 2.62
N LEU A 40 -8.44 -0.77 2.71
CA LEU A 40 -8.14 -2.17 3.02
C LEU A 40 -8.54 -2.52 4.46
N SER A 41 -8.20 -1.67 5.43
CA SER A 41 -8.59 -1.82 6.84
C SER A 41 -10.10 -1.84 7.00
N TRP A 42 -10.81 -0.94 6.31
CA TRP A 42 -12.26 -0.92 6.31
C TRP A 42 -12.87 -2.23 5.78
N ARG A 43 -12.38 -2.73 4.64
CA ARG A 43 -12.85 -4.00 4.07
C ARG A 43 -12.56 -5.18 4.98
N PHE A 44 -11.43 -5.15 5.68
CA PHE A 44 -11.05 -6.16 6.66
C PHE A 44 -12.02 -6.20 7.84
N LEU A 45 -12.45 -5.05 8.35
CA LEU A 45 -13.43 -4.97 9.43
C LEU A 45 -14.84 -5.44 8.99
N GLN A 46 -15.22 -5.14 7.75
CA GLN A 46 -16.54 -5.52 7.24
C GLN A 46 -16.65 -6.99 6.82
N ASN A 47 -15.61 -7.56 6.20
CA ASN A 47 -15.66 -8.92 5.65
C ASN A 47 -14.90 -9.92 6.51
N LYS A 48 -15.57 -10.48 7.51
CA LYS A 48 -15.01 -11.53 8.38
C LYS A 48 -14.82 -12.88 7.67
N ASP A 49 -15.50 -13.09 6.54
CA ASP A 49 -15.36 -14.31 5.74
C ASP A 49 -14.19 -14.24 4.73
N SER A 50 -13.48 -13.11 4.68
CA SER A 50 -12.30 -12.98 3.83
C SER A 50 -11.18 -13.90 4.32
N LEU A 51 -10.47 -14.55 3.38
CA LEU A 51 -9.21 -15.26 3.68
C LEU A 51 -8.22 -14.38 4.45
N LEU A 52 -8.19 -13.07 4.15
CA LEU A 52 -7.34 -12.12 4.87
C LEU A 52 -7.73 -12.06 6.35
N TYR A 53 -9.03 -11.98 6.64
CA TYR A 53 -9.54 -11.98 8.01
C TYR A 53 -9.24 -13.30 8.71
N GLN A 54 -9.49 -14.44 8.06
CA GLN A 54 -9.24 -15.76 8.63
C GLN A 54 -7.76 -15.98 8.97
N VAL A 55 -6.84 -15.66 8.05
CA VAL A 55 -5.40 -15.83 8.25
C VAL A 55 -4.87 -14.92 9.36
N ILE A 56 -5.29 -13.66 9.36
CA ILE A 56 -4.86 -12.68 10.35
C ILE A 56 -5.43 -13.02 11.74
N SER A 57 -6.71 -13.40 11.81
CA SER A 57 -7.36 -13.79 13.06
C SER A 57 -6.80 -15.09 13.62
N ALA A 58 -6.44 -16.05 12.76
CA ALA A 58 -5.75 -17.27 13.19
C ALA A 58 -4.34 -16.98 13.74
N LYS A 59 -3.64 -16.00 13.19
CA LYS A 59 -2.27 -15.65 13.61
C LYS A 59 -2.23 -14.79 14.88
N TYR A 60 -3.16 -13.87 15.03
CA TYR A 60 -3.13 -12.86 16.11
C TYR A 60 -4.28 -12.96 17.11
N GLY A 61 -5.28 -13.81 16.86
CA GLY A 61 -6.50 -13.90 17.65
C GLY A 61 -7.51 -12.80 17.28
N ASN A 62 -8.52 -12.60 18.12
CA ASN A 62 -9.55 -11.57 17.94
C ASN A 62 -9.03 -10.13 18.11
N ASN A 63 -7.84 -9.94 18.67
CA ASN A 63 -7.27 -8.62 18.95
C ASN A 63 -6.14 -8.28 17.98
N LEU A 64 -6.51 -7.57 16.91
CA LEU A 64 -5.53 -7.06 15.93
C LEU A 64 -4.51 -6.10 16.56
N TRP A 65 -4.91 -5.37 17.61
CA TRP A 65 -4.09 -4.37 18.29
C TRP A 65 -2.92 -4.98 19.07
N ASP A 66 -3.11 -6.21 19.58
CA ASP A 66 -2.07 -6.97 20.29
C ASP A 66 -0.95 -7.48 19.34
N ALA A 67 -1.20 -7.46 18.03
CA ALA A 67 -0.23 -7.88 17.00
C ALA A 67 0.99 -6.96 16.92
N THR A 68 0.85 -5.70 17.32
CA THR A 68 1.88 -4.66 17.20
C THR A 68 3.08 -4.88 18.12
N ASN A 69 2.86 -5.51 19.27
CA ASN A 69 3.88 -5.68 20.32
C ASN A 69 4.53 -7.08 20.30
N ARG A 70 4.05 -8.00 19.45
CA ARG A 70 4.64 -9.35 19.33
C ARG A 70 5.83 -9.35 18.36
N ARG A 71 6.96 -9.92 18.81
CA ARG A 71 8.07 -10.36 17.93
C ARG A 71 7.48 -11.30 16.86
N GLY A 72 7.42 -10.84 15.60
CA GLY A 72 6.76 -11.56 14.49
C GLY A 72 5.54 -10.86 13.84
N SER A 73 5.29 -9.58 14.12
CA SER A 73 4.27 -8.78 13.42
C SER A 73 4.46 -8.81 11.90
N SER A 74 3.40 -9.16 11.17
CA SER A 74 3.41 -9.18 9.71
C SER A 74 3.30 -7.77 9.15
N ILE A 75 3.82 -7.56 7.94
CA ILE A 75 3.66 -6.28 7.23
C ILE A 75 2.18 -5.95 7.00
N VAL A 76 1.35 -6.98 6.79
CA VAL A 76 -0.10 -6.85 6.60
C VAL A 76 -0.77 -6.27 7.84
N SER A 77 -0.41 -6.75 9.04
CA SER A 77 -0.96 -6.21 10.29
C SER A 77 -0.58 -4.72 10.48
N LYS A 78 0.65 -4.33 10.12
CA LYS A 78 1.08 -2.92 10.16
C LYS A 78 0.29 -2.04 9.18
N ILE A 79 0.11 -2.50 7.95
CA ILE A 79 -0.69 -1.81 6.92
C ILE A 79 -2.13 -1.63 7.38
N LEU A 80 -2.73 -2.67 7.98
CA LEU A 80 -4.10 -2.61 8.49
C LEU A 80 -4.23 -1.63 9.67
N LEU A 81 -3.26 -1.62 10.58
CA LEU A 81 -3.22 -0.71 11.71
C LEU A 81 -3.06 0.75 11.25
N GLU A 82 -2.10 1.02 10.37
CA GLU A 82 -1.83 2.35 9.81
C GLU A 82 -3.00 2.88 8.98
N GLY A 83 -3.84 2.01 8.43
CA GLY A 83 -5.07 2.41 7.74
C GLY A 83 -6.28 2.59 8.67
N ALA A 84 -6.20 2.11 9.91
CA ALA A 84 -7.28 2.23 10.90
C ALA A 84 -7.15 3.48 11.79
N GLN A 85 -5.97 4.11 11.84
CA GLN A 85 -5.73 5.43 12.45
C GLN A 85 -6.22 6.56 11.57
#